data_AF-A0A965G1V4-F1
#
_entry.id   AF-A0A965G1V4-F1
#
_cell.length_a   1.000
_cell.length_b   1.000
_cell.length_c   1.000
_cell.angle_alpha   90.00
_cell.angle_beta   90.00
_cell.angle_gamma   90.00
#
_symmetry.space_group_name_H-M   'P 1'
#
loop_
_entity.id
_entity.type
_entity.pdbx_description
1 polymer ?
#
loop_
_entity_poly.entity_id
_entity_poly.type
_entity_poly.pdbx_seq_one_letter_code
_entity_poly.pdbx_strand_id
1 'polypeptide(L)'
;MWKWIRILAVVLVMAGFGVTIAWLMYSDRRLTRQVEGILTTEEISQLRAQSLDYEAAFAKARLSKNVLEEADIKLLEQSLQAQEDYVSARGALGADNYRLEVLRHNLHLIRGESLRVLSNQAEARAMAIAKTQPEEAMKLLRTALENEKEISKKWLFSGLVDPGKIARLDTRLRSLEAEPLWRKGRNLEKEGEDLEAAGKFAAAADKFSQAIECETEFLGRYRDVRDTEFKRVDVLEVKRETALSGNMMIEVDRQIKTAEKLEKSNQWEPASRGWKDAIEAFNQLLVEFPKSRHADRTREAKMIVRMNFARAHDQVTAIYVGVEQLHQQLQARHALAAAQLASTHLATARKLADDNTGAFLPDDPTRQELEFIVNREATLRALLASIDGSLVPLPAPFNRTKIYRQEISQGLYASLMGANPSSLQREAHPVESVSYDDAKMFCKK
;
A
#
# COMPACT_ATOMS: atom_id res chain seq x y z
N MET A 1 15.77 50.85 -1.11
CA MET A 1 16.48 49.63 -1.56
C MET A 1 15.80 48.94 -2.75
N TRP A 2 14.50 48.64 -2.69
CA TRP A 2 13.81 47.86 -3.73
C TRP A 2 13.73 48.50 -5.14
N LYS A 3 13.64 49.84 -5.22
CA LYS A 3 13.68 50.58 -6.51
C LYS A 3 15.04 50.43 -7.24
N TRP A 4 16.14 50.41 -6.49
CA TRP A 4 17.49 50.23 -7.06
C TRP A 4 17.72 48.80 -7.57
N ILE A 5 17.16 47.80 -6.88
CA ILE A 5 17.22 46.39 -7.32
C ILE A 5 16.44 46.19 -8.63
N ARG A 6 15.28 46.84 -8.80
CA ARG A 6 14.51 46.78 -10.05
C ARG A 6 15.22 47.47 -11.21
N ILE A 7 15.87 48.61 -10.97
CA ILE A 7 16.67 49.30 -11.99
C ILE A 7 17.86 48.42 -12.40
N LEU A 8 18.54 47.80 -11.44
CA LEU A 8 19.66 46.90 -11.73
C LEU A 8 19.22 45.66 -12.53
N ALA A 9 18.05 45.10 -12.20
CA ALA A 9 17.48 43.95 -12.92
C ALA A 9 17.08 44.33 -14.36
N VAL A 10 16.50 45.51 -14.59
CA VAL A 10 16.17 45.99 -15.93
C VAL A 10 17.44 46.26 -16.75
N VAL A 11 18.48 46.83 -16.14
CA VAL A 11 19.78 47.04 -16.81
C VAL A 11 20.44 45.71 -17.15
N LEU A 12 20.36 44.69 -16.28
CA LEU A 12 20.86 43.35 -16.57
C LEU A 12 20.09 42.63 -17.68
N VAL A 13 18.76 42.79 -17.72
CA VAL A 13 17.94 42.23 -18.81
C VAL A 13 18.23 42.94 -20.13
N MET A 14 18.40 44.26 -20.13
CA MET A 14 18.78 45.04 -21.32
C MET A 14 20.20 44.74 -21.78
N ALA A 15 21.14 44.51 -20.85
CA ALA A 15 22.49 44.05 -21.18
C ALA A 15 22.48 42.61 -21.72
N GLY A 16 21.64 41.74 -21.15
CA GLY A 16 21.41 40.39 -21.68
C GLY A 16 20.83 40.40 -23.08
N PHE A 17 19.86 41.28 -23.35
CA PHE A 17 19.31 41.51 -24.69
C PHE A 17 20.33 42.13 -25.65
N GLY A 18 21.16 43.06 -25.17
CA GLY A 18 22.26 43.63 -25.94
C GLY A 18 23.32 42.59 -26.29
N VAL A 19 23.61 41.66 -25.39
CA VAL A 19 24.53 40.54 -25.62
C VAL A 19 23.92 39.49 -26.53
N THR A 20 22.63 39.17 -26.44
CA THR A 20 21.98 38.23 -27.36
C THR A 20 21.79 38.85 -28.75
N ILE A 21 21.49 40.15 -28.87
CA ILE A 21 21.46 40.87 -30.15
C ILE A 21 22.88 40.98 -30.71
N ALA A 22 23.89 41.29 -29.90
CA ALA A 22 25.28 41.29 -30.34
C ALA A 22 25.76 39.89 -30.73
N TRP A 23 25.30 38.84 -30.05
CA TRP A 23 25.62 37.45 -30.37
C TRP A 23 24.86 36.97 -31.62
N LEU A 24 23.62 37.39 -31.83
CA LEU A 24 22.85 37.17 -33.07
C LEU A 24 23.48 37.93 -34.23
N MET A 25 23.90 39.19 -34.04
CA MET A 25 24.66 39.95 -35.04
C MET A 25 26.07 39.41 -35.25
N TYR A 26 26.69 38.80 -34.24
CA TYR A 26 28.00 38.15 -34.36
C TYR A 26 27.91 36.75 -34.95
N SER A 27 26.81 36.02 -34.75
CA SER A 27 26.50 34.75 -35.40
C SER A 27 26.07 34.97 -36.84
N ASP A 28 25.27 36.00 -37.12
CA ASP A 28 25.03 36.49 -38.48
C ASP A 28 26.35 36.91 -39.10
N ARG A 29 27.22 37.67 -38.40
CA ARG A 29 28.57 38.00 -38.89
C ARG A 29 29.54 36.81 -38.95
N ARG A 30 29.26 35.66 -38.33
CA ARG A 30 30.01 34.42 -38.57
C ARG A 30 29.47 33.65 -39.78
N LEU A 31 28.18 33.80 -40.09
CA LEU A 31 27.55 33.32 -41.32
C LEU A 31 27.75 34.29 -42.50
N THR A 32 28.11 35.56 -42.25
CA THR A 32 28.37 36.61 -43.26
C THR A 32 29.80 37.16 -43.23
N ARG A 33 30.74 36.54 -42.51
CA ARG A 33 32.19 36.76 -42.73
C ARG A 33 32.77 35.65 -43.58
N GLN A 34 32.46 35.68 -44.87
CA GLN A 34 33.47 35.44 -45.89
C GLN A 34 33.10 35.92 -47.30
N VAL A 35 32.44 37.08 -47.49
CA VAL A 35 32.38 37.68 -48.84
C VAL A 35 32.48 39.21 -48.76
N GLU A 36 33.61 39.72 -48.28
CA GLU A 36 34.09 41.06 -48.65
C GLU A 36 35.15 40.91 -49.74
N GLY A 37 34.65 40.43 -50.88
CA GLY A 37 35.24 40.57 -52.19
C GLY A 37 34.05 40.59 -53.13
N ILE A 38 33.88 41.63 -53.93
CA ILE A 38 32.87 41.63 -54.98
C ILE A 38 33.29 40.50 -55.93
N LEU A 39 32.76 39.29 -55.70
CA LEU A 39 33.03 38.14 -56.55
C LEU A 39 32.67 38.58 -57.97
N THR A 40 33.63 38.47 -58.87
CA THR A 40 33.43 38.75 -60.28
C THR A 40 32.34 37.82 -60.83
N THR A 41 31.66 38.22 -61.90
CA THR A 41 30.66 37.36 -62.53
C THR A 41 31.23 36.01 -62.95
N GLU A 42 32.54 35.95 -63.24
CA GLU A 42 33.29 34.72 -63.49
C GLU A 42 33.41 33.85 -62.24
N GLU A 43 33.81 34.38 -61.10
CA GLU A 43 33.91 33.63 -59.83
C GLU A 43 32.55 33.11 -59.35
N ILE A 44 31.48 33.90 -59.51
CA ILE A 44 30.10 33.46 -59.23
C ILE A 44 29.69 32.30 -60.16
N SER A 45 30.08 32.34 -61.44
CA SER A 45 29.82 31.24 -62.37
C SER A 45 30.62 29.97 -62.04
N GLN A 46 31.85 30.13 -61.51
CA GLN A 46 32.69 29.02 -61.07
C GLN A 46 32.11 28.31 -59.83
N LEU A 47 31.57 29.03 -58.85
CA LEU A 47 30.89 28.42 -57.70
C LEU A 47 29.72 27.53 -58.12
N ARG A 48 28.94 27.97 -59.12
CA ARG A 48 27.85 27.16 -59.68
C ARG A 48 28.37 25.91 -60.41
N ALA A 49 29.44 26.04 -61.20
CA ALA A 49 30.06 24.91 -61.90
C ALA A 49 30.61 23.88 -60.89
N GLN A 50 31.30 24.33 -59.85
CA GLN A 50 31.81 23.47 -58.78
C GLN A 50 30.67 22.74 -58.06
N SER A 51 29.58 23.42 -57.71
CA SER A 51 28.41 22.77 -57.10
C SER A 51 27.83 21.66 -57.99
N LEU A 52 27.73 21.90 -59.31
CA LEU A 52 27.26 20.91 -60.29
C LEU A 52 28.22 19.72 -60.44
N ASP A 53 29.53 19.99 -60.48
CA ASP A 53 30.56 18.95 -60.61
C ASP A 53 30.58 18.03 -59.39
N TYR A 54 30.49 18.61 -58.18
CA TYR A 54 30.39 17.84 -56.94
C TYR A 54 29.08 17.03 -56.85
N GLU A 55 27.95 17.59 -57.28
CA GLU A 55 26.67 16.88 -57.34
C GLU A 55 26.71 15.71 -58.34
N ALA A 56 27.30 15.92 -59.52
CA ALA A 56 27.47 14.88 -60.54
C ALA A 56 28.41 13.76 -60.06
N ALA A 57 29.49 14.11 -59.36
CA ALA A 57 30.39 13.15 -58.74
C ALA A 57 29.68 12.34 -57.65
N PHE A 58 28.87 12.99 -56.81
CA PHE A 58 28.03 12.33 -55.81
C PHE A 58 27.00 11.39 -56.45
N ALA A 59 26.29 11.83 -57.48
CA ALA A 59 25.31 11.02 -58.20
C ALA A 59 25.96 9.77 -58.83
N LYS A 60 27.16 9.91 -59.39
CA LYS A 60 27.94 8.77 -59.92
C LYS A 60 28.34 7.80 -58.81
N ALA A 61 28.76 8.29 -57.64
CA ALA A 61 29.06 7.45 -56.48
C ALA A 61 27.80 6.68 -56.01
N ARG A 62 26.65 7.36 -55.93
CA ARG A 62 25.37 6.76 -55.53
C ARG A 62 24.89 5.66 -56.49
N LEU A 63 25.17 5.77 -57.78
CA LEU A 63 24.81 4.75 -58.78
C LEU A 63 25.79 3.56 -58.80
N SER A 64 27.04 3.76 -58.40
CA SER A 64 28.10 2.76 -58.50
C SER A 64 28.36 1.99 -57.21
N LYS A 65 27.96 2.53 -56.06
CA LYS A 65 28.15 1.93 -54.74
C LYS A 65 26.83 1.56 -54.08
N ASN A 66 26.78 0.38 -53.45
CA ASN A 66 25.62 -0.06 -52.65
C ASN A 66 25.55 0.63 -51.27
N VAL A 67 26.68 1.10 -50.75
CA VAL A 67 26.79 1.86 -49.49
C VAL A 67 27.63 3.10 -49.75
N LEU A 68 27.12 4.26 -49.37
CA LEU A 68 27.85 5.53 -49.49
C LEU A 68 28.89 5.64 -48.37
N GLU A 69 30.13 5.94 -48.75
CA GLU A 69 31.21 6.21 -47.80
C GLU A 69 31.20 7.68 -47.38
N GLU A 70 31.87 8.00 -46.28
CA GLU A 70 31.99 9.38 -45.78
C GLU A 70 32.57 10.34 -46.84
N ALA A 71 33.50 9.85 -47.65
CA ALA A 71 34.09 10.60 -48.76
C ALA A 71 33.05 10.95 -49.84
N ASP A 72 32.06 10.08 -50.07
CA ASP A 72 31.00 10.33 -51.04
C ASP A 72 30.00 11.36 -50.49
N ILE A 73 29.62 11.26 -49.22
CA ILE A 73 28.72 12.23 -48.57
C ILE A 73 29.36 13.63 -48.51
N LYS A 74 30.69 13.69 -48.33
CA LYS A 74 31.45 14.95 -48.36
C LYS A 74 31.35 15.68 -49.71
N LEU A 75 31.19 14.95 -50.83
CA LEU A 75 30.94 15.58 -52.14
C LEU A 75 29.60 16.32 -52.14
N LEU A 76 28.56 15.75 -51.51
CA LEU A 76 27.27 16.41 -51.37
C LEU A 76 27.33 17.62 -50.43
N GLU A 77 28.11 17.54 -49.34
CA GLU A 77 28.38 18.68 -48.45
C GLU A 77 29.11 19.82 -49.17
N GLN A 78 30.12 19.49 -49.98
CA GLN A 78 30.85 20.47 -50.79
C GLN A 78 29.96 21.08 -51.87
N SER A 79 29.08 20.29 -52.50
CA SER A 79 28.09 20.78 -53.45
C SER A 79 27.09 21.75 -52.80
N LEU A 80 26.63 21.44 -51.59
CA LEU A 80 25.74 22.29 -50.81
C LEU A 80 26.43 23.61 -50.43
N GLN A 81 27.65 23.55 -49.88
CA GLN A 81 28.41 24.74 -49.49
C GLN A 81 28.64 25.67 -50.70
N ALA A 82 29.09 25.12 -51.83
CA ALA A 82 29.31 25.90 -53.05
C ALA A 82 28.00 26.54 -53.58
N GLN A 83 26.85 25.86 -53.42
CA GLN A 83 25.54 26.41 -53.78
C GLN A 83 25.08 27.50 -52.79
N GLU A 84 25.35 27.36 -51.49
CA GLU A 84 25.07 28.39 -50.48
C GLU A 84 25.88 29.66 -50.72
N ASP A 85 27.19 29.51 -51.01
CA ASP A 85 28.09 30.62 -51.35
C ASP A 85 27.64 31.31 -52.64
N TYR A 86 27.20 30.54 -53.65
CA TYR A 86 26.64 31.05 -54.91
C TYR A 86 25.36 31.88 -54.70
N VAL A 87 24.38 31.34 -53.95
CA VAL A 87 23.11 32.02 -53.67
C VAL A 87 23.34 33.29 -52.86
N SER A 88 24.28 33.25 -51.90
CA SER A 88 24.65 34.39 -51.07
C SER A 88 25.34 35.51 -51.88
N ALA A 89 26.22 35.14 -52.82
CA ALA A 89 26.95 36.10 -53.66
C ALA A 89 26.08 36.76 -54.75
N ARG A 90 25.10 36.03 -55.30
CA ARG A 90 24.27 36.49 -56.43
C ARG A 90 22.98 37.21 -56.01
N GLY A 91 22.51 36.96 -54.78
CA GLY A 91 21.18 37.37 -54.34
C GLY A 91 20.12 36.34 -54.76
N ALA A 92 19.22 36.02 -53.83
CA ALA A 92 18.32 34.88 -53.90
C ALA A 92 17.30 34.95 -55.06
N LEU A 93 17.58 34.25 -56.17
CA LEU A 93 16.64 34.01 -57.28
C LEU A 93 15.86 32.72 -57.04
N GLY A 94 14.55 32.70 -57.34
CA GLY A 94 13.63 31.62 -56.95
C GLY A 94 14.05 30.19 -57.36
N ALA A 95 14.67 30.00 -58.52
CA ALA A 95 15.15 28.70 -58.98
C ALA A 95 16.43 28.23 -58.25
N ASP A 96 17.32 29.15 -57.90
CA ASP A 96 18.57 28.86 -57.19
C ASP A 96 18.29 28.48 -55.72
N ASN A 97 17.24 29.08 -55.12
CA ASN A 97 16.72 28.70 -53.81
C ASN A 97 16.11 27.30 -53.81
N TYR A 98 15.34 26.94 -54.85
CA TYR A 98 14.75 25.59 -54.94
C TYR A 98 15.82 24.50 -54.98
N ARG A 99 16.87 24.69 -55.77
CA ARG A 99 17.99 23.72 -55.82
C ARG A 99 18.74 23.62 -54.49
N LEU A 100 18.97 24.76 -53.83
CA LEU A 100 19.59 24.79 -52.50
C LEU A 100 18.77 23.97 -51.49
N GLU A 101 17.46 24.14 -51.46
CA GLU A 101 16.57 23.36 -50.59
C GLU A 101 16.57 21.86 -50.92
N VAL A 102 16.65 21.49 -52.21
CA VAL A 102 16.76 20.08 -52.63
C VAL A 102 18.09 19.45 -52.18
N LEU A 103 19.23 20.15 -52.37
CA LEU A 103 20.53 19.66 -51.93
C LEU A 103 20.58 19.52 -50.40
N ARG A 104 20.04 20.50 -49.68
CA ARG A 104 19.94 20.46 -48.21
C ARG A 104 19.06 19.30 -47.74
N HIS A 105 17.88 19.12 -48.34
CA HIS A 105 16.99 18.01 -48.00
C HIS A 105 17.67 16.65 -48.25
N ASN A 106 18.33 16.47 -49.40
CA ASN A 106 19.03 15.24 -49.75
C ASN A 106 20.16 14.93 -48.75
N LEU A 107 20.97 15.92 -48.39
CA LEU A 107 22.03 15.75 -47.40
C LEU A 107 21.47 15.34 -46.03
N HIS A 108 20.43 16.05 -45.57
CA HIS A 108 19.78 15.76 -44.30
C HIS A 108 19.18 14.35 -44.29
N LEU A 109 18.54 13.93 -45.38
CA LEU A 109 17.98 12.58 -45.51
C LEU A 109 19.07 11.51 -45.42
N ILE A 110 20.14 11.61 -46.21
CA ILE A 110 21.23 10.62 -46.22
C ILE A 110 21.92 10.51 -44.85
N ARG A 111 22.24 11.66 -44.24
CA ARG A 111 22.84 11.71 -42.90
C ARG A 111 21.89 11.14 -41.85
N GLY A 112 20.61 11.48 -41.93
CA GLY A 112 19.57 10.99 -41.03
C GLY A 112 19.36 9.47 -41.13
N GLU A 113 19.31 8.92 -42.35
CA GLU A 113 19.14 7.49 -42.59
C GLU A 113 20.32 6.68 -42.05
N SER A 114 21.55 7.15 -42.29
CA SER A 114 22.76 6.50 -41.76
C SER A 114 22.73 6.41 -40.23
N LEU A 115 22.42 7.52 -39.55
CA LEU A 115 22.29 7.56 -38.09
C LEU A 115 21.13 6.67 -37.60
N ARG A 116 20.01 6.63 -38.32
CA ARG A 116 18.86 5.78 -37.98
C ARG A 116 19.20 4.29 -38.09
N VAL A 117 19.96 3.89 -39.10
CA VAL A 117 20.48 2.51 -39.24
C VAL A 117 21.39 2.16 -38.06
N LEU A 118 22.35 3.03 -37.72
CA LEU A 118 23.24 2.83 -36.58
C LEU A 118 22.48 2.75 -35.25
N SER A 119 21.48 3.62 -35.07
CA SER A 119 20.58 3.59 -33.90
C SER A 119 19.82 2.28 -33.80
N ASN A 120 19.19 1.82 -34.90
CA ASN A 120 18.46 0.55 -34.93
C ASN A 120 19.37 -0.66 -34.63
N GLN A 121 20.58 -0.69 -35.18
CA GLN A 121 21.55 -1.76 -34.91
C GLN A 121 22.00 -1.76 -33.45
N ALA A 122 22.30 -0.59 -32.89
CA ALA A 122 22.68 -0.45 -31.49
C ALA A 122 21.55 -0.86 -30.55
N GLU A 123 20.32 -0.43 -30.82
CA GLU A 123 19.11 -0.82 -30.09
C GLU A 123 18.90 -2.34 -30.12
N ALA A 124 18.95 -2.98 -31.30
CA ALA A 124 18.77 -4.42 -31.44
C ALA A 124 19.83 -5.23 -30.69
N ARG A 125 21.10 -4.82 -30.78
CA ARG A 125 22.20 -5.44 -30.02
C ARG A 125 22.02 -5.26 -28.52
N ALA A 126 21.62 -4.06 -28.08
CA ALA A 126 21.37 -3.79 -26.66
C ALA A 126 20.28 -4.71 -26.11
N MET A 127 19.20 -4.93 -26.85
CA MET A 127 18.12 -5.83 -26.43
C MET A 127 18.57 -7.28 -26.30
N ALA A 128 19.43 -7.75 -27.20
CA ALA A 128 19.93 -9.12 -27.18
C ALA A 128 20.79 -9.41 -25.93
N ILE A 129 21.58 -8.42 -25.49
CA ILE A 129 22.53 -8.58 -24.38
C ILE A 129 22.04 -7.99 -23.06
N ALA A 130 20.87 -7.35 -23.02
CA ALA A 130 20.36 -6.63 -21.83
C ALA A 130 20.30 -7.49 -20.56
N LYS A 131 20.01 -8.79 -20.68
CA LYS A 131 19.92 -9.70 -19.53
C LYS A 131 21.26 -10.25 -19.08
N THR A 132 22.21 -10.44 -20.00
CA THR A 132 23.51 -11.07 -19.73
C THR A 132 24.60 -10.04 -19.42
N GLN A 133 24.59 -8.91 -20.11
CA GLN A 133 25.58 -7.85 -20.05
C GLN A 133 24.89 -6.47 -20.00
N PRO A 134 24.26 -6.13 -18.85
CA PRO A 134 23.48 -4.89 -18.73
C PRO A 134 24.32 -3.62 -18.94
N GLU A 135 25.59 -3.61 -18.52
CA GLU A 135 26.48 -2.46 -18.71
C GLU A 135 26.77 -2.17 -20.19
N GLU A 136 26.98 -3.22 -20.99
CA GLU A 136 27.19 -3.09 -22.43
C GLU A 136 25.90 -2.69 -23.14
N ALA A 137 24.76 -3.23 -22.72
CA ALA A 137 23.45 -2.83 -23.23
C ALA A 137 23.17 -1.34 -22.98
N MET A 138 23.50 -0.82 -21.79
CA MET A 138 23.35 0.60 -21.47
C MET A 138 24.22 1.48 -22.38
N LYS A 139 25.47 1.08 -22.65
CA LYS A 139 26.35 1.81 -23.58
C LYS A 139 25.74 1.88 -24.98
N LEU A 140 25.23 0.75 -25.48
CA LEU A 140 24.59 0.68 -26.80
C LEU A 140 23.30 1.52 -26.87
N LEU A 141 22.48 1.52 -25.83
CA LEU A 141 21.28 2.36 -25.77
C LEU A 141 21.62 3.85 -25.73
N ARG A 142 22.69 4.25 -25.01
CA ARG A 142 23.18 5.64 -25.02
C ARG A 142 23.63 6.07 -26.41
N THR A 143 24.35 5.20 -27.13
CA THR A 143 24.72 5.46 -28.53
C THR A 143 23.49 5.59 -29.43
N ALA A 144 22.51 4.68 -29.29
CA ALA A 144 21.27 4.75 -30.07
C ALA A 144 20.49 6.05 -29.80
N LEU A 145 20.44 6.48 -28.54
CA LEU A 145 19.76 7.71 -28.11
C LEU A 145 20.47 8.97 -28.63
N GLU A 146 21.81 9.01 -28.60
CA GLU A 146 22.58 10.14 -29.10
C GLU A 146 22.41 10.29 -30.63
N ASN A 147 22.42 9.17 -31.37
CA ASN A 147 22.16 9.18 -32.81
C ASN A 147 20.77 9.76 -33.13
N GLU A 148 19.72 9.38 -32.39
CA GLU A 148 18.37 9.93 -32.60
C GLU A 148 18.26 11.41 -32.19
N LYS A 149 18.95 11.81 -31.12
CA LYS A 149 19.04 13.23 -30.72
C LYS A 149 19.78 14.06 -31.78
N GLU A 150 20.80 13.49 -32.42
CA GLU A 150 21.53 14.15 -33.50
C GLU A 150 20.65 14.33 -34.75
N ILE A 151 19.86 13.32 -35.13
CA ILE A 151 18.83 13.44 -36.18
C ILE A 151 17.89 14.59 -35.88
N SER A 152 17.37 14.66 -34.64
CA SER A 152 16.45 15.71 -34.22
C SER A 152 17.06 17.11 -34.18
N LYS A 153 18.37 17.23 -33.92
CA LYS A 153 19.04 18.53 -33.73
C LYS A 153 19.68 19.08 -35.01
N LYS A 154 20.38 18.24 -35.77
CA LYS A 154 21.17 18.65 -36.94
C LYS A 154 20.44 18.38 -38.26
N TRP A 155 19.69 17.28 -38.33
CA TRP A 155 19.14 16.77 -39.58
C TRP A 155 17.61 16.98 -39.68
N LEU A 156 17.14 18.18 -39.32
CA LEU A 156 15.71 18.53 -39.18
C LEU A 156 14.89 18.29 -40.46
N PHE A 157 15.45 18.63 -41.62
CA PHE A 157 14.78 18.46 -42.92
C PHE A 157 14.74 17.01 -43.44
N SER A 158 15.28 16.04 -42.72
CA SER A 158 15.27 14.62 -43.13
C SER A 158 13.88 13.97 -43.09
N GLY A 159 12.93 14.54 -42.33
CA GLY A 159 11.63 13.91 -42.06
C GLY A 159 11.71 12.69 -41.12
N LEU A 160 12.89 12.35 -40.59
CA LEU A 160 13.10 11.15 -39.76
C LEU A 160 12.97 11.41 -38.25
N VAL A 161 12.74 12.65 -37.84
CA VAL A 161 12.63 13.02 -36.41
C VAL A 161 11.48 12.26 -35.77
N ASP A 162 11.79 11.42 -34.78
CA ASP A 162 10.82 10.62 -34.04
C ASP A 162 11.00 10.83 -32.52
N PRO A 163 10.27 11.80 -31.93
CA PRO A 163 10.30 12.05 -30.49
C PRO A 163 9.86 10.82 -29.66
N GLY A 164 8.97 9.99 -30.22
CA GLY A 164 8.49 8.77 -29.56
C GLY A 164 9.58 7.69 -29.46
N LYS A 165 10.43 7.55 -30.48
CA LYS A 165 11.61 6.67 -30.40
C LYS A 165 12.61 7.17 -29.36
N ILE A 166 12.90 8.47 -29.32
CA ILE A 166 13.79 9.07 -28.30
C ILE A 166 13.26 8.76 -26.89
N ALA A 167 11.97 9.00 -26.64
CA ALA A 167 11.35 8.73 -25.34
C ALA A 167 11.40 7.23 -24.96
N ARG A 168 11.18 6.32 -25.92
CA ARG A 168 11.27 4.86 -25.69
C ARG A 168 12.70 4.42 -25.37
N LEU A 169 13.69 4.94 -26.08
CA LEU A 169 15.10 4.65 -25.82
C LEU A 169 15.54 5.17 -24.44
N ASP A 170 15.14 6.40 -24.09
CA ASP A 170 15.41 6.99 -22.77
C ASP A 170 14.77 6.16 -21.64
N THR A 171 13.50 5.78 -21.80
CA THR A 171 12.79 4.94 -20.81
C THR A 171 13.49 3.61 -20.59
N ARG A 172 13.89 2.93 -21.67
CA ARG A 172 14.60 1.63 -21.57
C ARG A 172 15.96 1.76 -20.91
N LEU A 173 16.70 2.82 -21.25
CA LEU A 173 17.98 3.12 -20.62
C LEU A 173 17.80 3.30 -19.12
N ARG A 174 16.83 4.14 -18.71
CA ARG A 174 16.53 4.37 -17.29
C ARG A 174 16.12 3.10 -16.56
N SER A 175 15.31 2.23 -17.18
CA SER A 175 14.95 0.95 -16.57
C SER A 175 16.17 0.08 -16.29
N LEU A 176 17.14 0.01 -17.22
CA LEU A 176 18.39 -0.74 -16.98
C LEU A 176 19.29 -0.08 -15.94
N GLU A 177 19.33 1.25 -15.88
CA GLU A 177 20.10 2.01 -14.88
C GLU A 177 19.51 1.88 -13.47
N ALA A 178 18.19 1.71 -13.38
CA ALA A 178 17.45 1.58 -12.12
C ALA A 178 17.54 0.17 -11.51
N GLU A 179 17.68 -0.87 -12.34
CA GLU A 179 17.66 -2.28 -11.95
C GLU A 179 18.66 -2.64 -10.83
N PRO A 180 19.95 -2.21 -10.84
CA PRO A 180 20.89 -2.56 -9.77
C PRO A 180 20.47 -2.00 -8.41
N LEU A 181 19.97 -0.76 -8.39
CA LEU A 181 19.49 -0.10 -7.18
C LEU A 181 18.22 -0.78 -6.67
N TRP A 182 17.29 -1.09 -7.57
CA TRP A 182 16.07 -1.84 -7.24
C TRP A 182 16.39 -3.21 -6.61
N ARG A 183 17.28 -3.99 -7.23
CA ARG A 183 17.72 -5.29 -6.68
C ARG A 183 18.40 -5.15 -5.34
N LYS A 184 19.26 -4.14 -5.17
CA LYS A 184 19.94 -3.87 -3.89
C LYS A 184 18.92 -3.65 -2.77
N GLY A 185 17.89 -2.84 -3.00
CA GLY A 185 16.81 -2.60 -2.03
C GLY A 185 16.06 -3.89 -1.66
N ARG A 186 15.77 -4.76 -2.65
CA ARG A 186 15.10 -6.05 -2.41
C ARG A 186 15.96 -7.03 -1.62
N ASN A 187 17.25 -7.09 -1.92
CA ASN A 187 18.19 -7.95 -1.18
C ASN A 187 18.33 -7.48 0.27
N LEU A 188 18.43 -6.18 0.51
CA LEU A 188 18.49 -5.60 1.87
C LEU A 188 17.22 -5.90 2.67
N GLU A 189 16.05 -5.78 2.05
CA GLU A 189 14.78 -6.15 2.69
C GLU A 189 14.77 -7.63 3.08
N LYS A 190 15.18 -8.52 2.17
CA LYS A 190 15.25 -9.96 2.46
C LYS A 190 16.25 -10.31 3.57
N GLU A 191 17.43 -9.70 3.55
CA GLU A 191 18.41 -9.86 4.63
C GLU A 191 17.85 -9.38 5.98
N GLY A 192 17.07 -8.29 5.98
CA GLY A 192 16.37 -7.80 7.18
C GLY A 192 15.35 -8.81 7.70
N GLU A 193 14.53 -9.38 6.82
CA GLU A 193 13.55 -10.43 7.18
C GLU A 193 14.22 -11.69 7.75
N ASP A 194 15.33 -12.14 7.15
CA ASP A 194 16.08 -13.30 7.62
C ASP A 194 16.69 -13.05 9.03
N LEU A 195 17.16 -11.82 9.30
CA LEU A 195 17.68 -11.42 10.61
C LEU A 195 16.58 -11.29 11.66
N GLU A 196 15.42 -10.76 11.30
CA GLU A 196 14.25 -10.67 12.17
C GLU A 196 13.79 -12.06 12.59
N ALA A 197 13.68 -13.00 11.64
CA ALA A 197 13.34 -14.40 11.90
C ALA A 197 14.37 -15.09 12.81
N ALA A 198 15.64 -14.69 12.75
CA ALA A 198 16.70 -15.17 13.63
C ALA A 198 16.74 -14.47 15.01
N GLY A 199 15.80 -13.55 15.31
CA GLY A 199 15.75 -12.79 16.55
C GLY A 199 16.81 -11.69 16.69
N LYS A 200 17.51 -11.34 15.60
CA LYS A 200 18.54 -10.29 15.57
C LYS A 200 17.93 -8.93 15.21
N PHE A 201 17.03 -8.47 16.07
CA PHE A 201 16.15 -7.31 15.82
C PHE A 201 16.86 -6.00 15.46
N ALA A 202 17.93 -5.63 16.18
CA ALA A 202 18.67 -4.40 15.89
C ALA A 202 19.32 -4.47 14.49
N ALA A 203 19.95 -5.59 14.16
CA ALA A 203 20.56 -5.79 12.85
C ALA A 203 19.51 -5.83 11.72
N ALA A 204 18.33 -6.39 11.98
CA ALA A 204 17.20 -6.35 11.04
C ALA A 204 16.73 -4.91 10.79
N ALA A 205 16.57 -4.10 11.84
CA ALA A 205 16.19 -2.70 11.73
C ALA A 205 17.22 -1.86 10.94
N ASP A 206 18.52 -2.15 11.11
CA ASP A 206 19.59 -1.52 10.32
C ASP A 206 19.46 -1.87 8.83
N LYS A 207 19.16 -3.13 8.50
CA LYS A 207 18.92 -3.56 7.11
C LYS A 207 17.69 -2.92 6.49
N PHE A 208 16.59 -2.81 7.24
CA PHE A 208 15.41 -2.08 6.77
C PHE A 208 15.69 -0.58 6.59
N SER A 209 16.53 0.03 7.42
CA SER A 209 16.96 1.43 7.24
C SER A 209 17.77 1.61 5.95
N GLN A 210 18.72 0.72 5.68
CA GLN A 210 19.47 0.71 4.41
C GLN A 210 18.53 0.48 3.19
N ALA A 211 17.50 -0.36 3.33
CA ALA A 211 16.51 -0.57 2.29
C ALA A 211 15.66 0.70 2.04
N ILE A 212 15.29 1.44 3.09
CA ILE A 212 14.57 2.73 3.00
C ILE A 212 15.41 3.78 2.28
N GLU A 213 16.70 3.90 2.62
CA GLU A 213 17.62 4.80 1.93
C GLU A 213 17.72 4.46 0.45
N CYS A 214 17.87 3.17 0.14
CA CYS A 214 17.92 2.67 -1.24
C CYS A 214 16.64 2.97 -2.02
N GLU A 215 15.47 2.79 -1.40
CA GLU A 215 14.17 3.07 -2.02
C GLU A 215 13.96 4.58 -2.21
N THR A 216 14.41 5.40 -1.25
CA THR A 216 14.35 6.87 -1.36
C THR A 216 15.25 7.37 -2.49
N GLU A 217 16.45 6.82 -2.62
CA GLU A 217 17.35 7.11 -3.75
C GLU A 217 16.73 6.67 -5.09
N PHE A 218 16.08 5.50 -5.11
CA PHE A 218 15.38 4.98 -6.30
C PHE A 218 14.25 5.91 -6.72
N LEU A 219 13.37 6.30 -5.78
CA LEU A 219 12.27 7.23 -6.04
C LEU A 219 12.75 8.63 -6.46
N GLY A 220 13.90 9.06 -5.96
CA GLY A 220 14.51 10.34 -6.34
C GLY A 220 15.03 10.35 -7.78
N ARG A 221 15.58 9.23 -8.27
CA ARG A 221 16.23 9.15 -9.59
C ARG A 221 15.35 8.56 -10.69
N TYR A 222 14.45 7.64 -10.34
CA TYR A 222 13.76 6.75 -11.29
C TYR A 222 12.24 6.70 -11.07
N ARG A 223 11.64 7.79 -10.58
CA ARG A 223 10.20 7.90 -10.28
C ARG A 223 9.28 7.47 -11.44
N ASP A 224 9.74 7.64 -12.67
CA ASP A 224 9.02 7.37 -13.92
C ASP A 224 9.20 5.93 -14.43
N VAL A 225 10.03 5.12 -13.80
CA VAL A 225 10.21 3.70 -14.15
C VAL A 225 9.02 2.89 -13.64
N ARG A 226 8.55 1.94 -14.47
CA ARG A 226 7.33 1.13 -14.22
C ARG A 226 7.34 0.38 -12.89
N ASP A 227 8.52 0.02 -12.39
CA ASP A 227 8.69 -0.78 -11.18
C ASP A 227 8.65 0.05 -9.87
N THR A 228 8.23 1.31 -9.97
CA THR A 228 8.10 2.24 -8.84
C THR A 228 6.91 1.89 -7.94
N GLU A 229 7.18 1.62 -6.66
CA GLU A 229 6.17 1.37 -5.63
C GLU A 229 6.08 2.54 -4.64
N PHE A 230 5.18 3.50 -4.87
CA PHE A 230 5.11 4.74 -4.08
C PHE A 230 4.87 4.58 -2.57
N LYS A 231 4.30 3.44 -2.11
CA LYS A 231 4.04 3.16 -0.68
C LYS A 231 5.11 2.28 -0.04
N ARG A 232 6.16 1.91 -0.78
CA ARG A 232 7.14 0.94 -0.33
C ARG A 232 7.98 1.42 0.85
N VAL A 233 8.30 2.72 0.87
CA VAL A 233 8.98 3.35 2.01
C VAL A 233 8.15 3.17 3.29
N ASP A 234 6.84 3.45 3.24
CA ASP A 234 5.95 3.28 4.40
C ASP A 234 5.92 1.82 4.89
N VAL A 235 5.89 0.86 3.96
CA VAL A 235 5.92 -0.57 4.30
C VAL A 235 7.23 -0.95 4.99
N LEU A 236 8.36 -0.44 4.50
CA LEU A 236 9.67 -0.68 5.11
C LEU A 236 9.82 0.02 6.47
N GLU A 237 9.21 1.20 6.67
CA GLU A 237 9.16 1.86 7.97
C GLU A 237 8.42 1.01 9.00
N VAL A 238 7.27 0.44 8.62
CA VAL A 238 6.51 -0.48 9.49
C VAL A 238 7.35 -1.71 9.84
N LYS A 239 8.08 -2.30 8.88
CA LYS A 239 8.99 -3.43 9.14
C LYS A 239 10.12 -3.05 10.08
N ARG A 240 10.74 -1.88 9.88
CA ARG A 240 11.78 -1.35 10.77
C ARG A 240 11.28 -1.16 12.20
N GLU A 241 10.13 -0.50 12.39
CA GLU A 241 9.55 -0.33 13.73
C GLU A 241 9.16 -1.67 14.36
N THR A 242 8.66 -2.61 13.56
CA THR A 242 8.35 -3.98 14.03
C THR A 242 9.60 -4.66 14.57
N ALA A 243 10.70 -4.64 13.79
CA ALA A 243 11.97 -5.19 14.23
C ALA A 243 12.46 -4.51 15.52
N LEU A 244 12.46 -3.16 15.60
CA LEU A 244 12.89 -2.44 16.81
C LEU A 244 12.08 -2.82 18.06
N SER A 245 10.78 -3.02 17.91
CA SER A 245 9.89 -3.43 19.02
C SER A 245 10.01 -4.91 19.40
N GLY A 246 10.75 -5.73 18.65
CA GLY A 246 10.80 -7.18 18.82
C GLY A 246 11.25 -7.64 20.22
N ASN A 247 12.27 -6.99 20.80
CA ASN A 247 12.72 -7.31 22.16
C ASN A 247 11.67 -7.00 23.23
N MET A 248 10.98 -5.86 23.11
CA MET A 248 9.88 -5.50 24.02
C MET A 248 8.73 -6.48 23.89
N MET A 249 8.41 -6.91 22.66
CA MET A 249 7.36 -7.91 22.42
C MET A 249 7.71 -9.26 23.06
N ILE A 250 8.97 -9.71 22.99
CA ILE A 250 9.42 -10.93 23.68
C ILE A 250 9.22 -10.82 25.20
N GLU A 251 9.53 -9.66 25.77
CA GLU A 251 9.37 -9.41 27.19
C GLU A 251 7.89 -9.40 27.61
N VAL A 252 7.03 -8.73 26.84
CA VAL A 252 5.57 -8.78 27.01
C VAL A 252 5.07 -10.22 26.92
N ASP A 253 5.49 -11.00 25.92
CA ASP A 253 5.13 -12.41 25.78
C ASP A 253 5.55 -13.25 26.99
N ARG A 254 6.71 -12.95 27.58
CA ARG A 254 7.19 -13.61 28.80
C ARG A 254 6.31 -13.28 30.00
N GLN A 255 5.89 -12.03 30.15
CA GLN A 255 4.98 -11.60 31.23
C GLN A 255 3.59 -12.22 31.07
N ILE A 256 3.05 -12.23 29.86
CA ILE A 256 1.80 -12.92 29.51
C ILE A 256 1.87 -14.39 29.93
N LYS A 257 2.90 -15.13 29.51
CA LYS A 257 3.07 -16.55 29.87
C LYS A 257 3.13 -16.77 31.39
N THR A 258 3.77 -15.85 32.12
CA THR A 258 3.82 -15.89 33.58
C THR A 258 2.43 -15.71 34.19
N ALA A 259 1.68 -14.70 33.74
CA ALA A 259 0.32 -14.43 34.20
C ALA A 259 -0.63 -15.61 33.92
N GLU A 260 -0.56 -16.19 32.72
CA GLU A 260 -1.32 -17.39 32.35
C GLU A 260 -1.03 -18.60 33.23
N LYS A 261 0.23 -18.78 33.63
CA LYS A 261 0.62 -19.88 34.53
C LYS A 261 0.02 -19.68 35.93
N LEU A 262 -0.01 -18.44 36.42
CA LEU A 262 -0.61 -18.09 37.70
C LEU A 262 -2.12 -18.33 37.69
N GLU A 263 -2.82 -17.93 36.61
CA GLU A 263 -4.25 -18.24 36.42
C GLU A 263 -4.52 -19.74 36.44
N LYS A 264 -3.74 -20.53 35.68
CA LYS A 264 -3.88 -22.00 35.65
C LYS A 264 -3.61 -22.65 37.00
N SER A 265 -2.88 -21.98 37.88
CA SER A 265 -2.58 -22.44 39.23
C SER A 265 -3.59 -21.92 40.27
N ASN A 266 -4.70 -21.28 39.82
CA ASN A 266 -5.70 -20.62 40.67
C ASN A 266 -5.13 -19.56 41.60
N GLN A 267 -4.00 -18.94 41.24
CA GLN A 267 -3.38 -17.85 41.99
C GLN A 267 -3.86 -16.51 41.43
N TRP A 268 -5.12 -16.16 41.70
CA TRP A 268 -5.82 -15.05 41.07
C TRP A 268 -5.24 -13.67 41.38
N GLU A 269 -4.87 -13.41 42.63
CA GLU A 269 -4.29 -12.13 43.04
C GLU A 269 -2.87 -11.92 42.44
N PRO A 270 -1.95 -12.90 42.48
CA PRO A 270 -0.72 -12.85 41.68
C PRO A 270 -0.96 -12.73 40.16
N ALA A 271 -1.96 -13.44 39.61
CA ALA A 271 -2.27 -13.39 38.19
C ALA A 271 -2.75 -12.00 37.75
N SER A 272 -3.63 -11.36 38.53
CA SER A 272 -4.11 -9.99 38.31
C SER A 272 -2.94 -9.00 38.22
N ARG A 273 -1.98 -9.08 39.15
CA ARG A 273 -0.74 -8.27 39.10
C ARG A 273 0.11 -8.59 37.87
N GLY A 274 0.32 -9.87 37.56
CA GLY A 274 1.10 -10.28 36.38
C GLY A 274 0.49 -9.79 35.05
N TRP A 275 -0.84 -9.76 34.94
CA TRP A 275 -1.51 -9.17 33.77
C TRP A 275 -1.36 -7.66 33.72
N LYS A 276 -1.43 -6.97 34.87
CA LYS A 276 -1.20 -5.53 34.94
C LYS A 276 0.21 -5.18 34.46
N ASP A 277 1.23 -5.90 34.92
CA ASP A 277 2.61 -5.70 34.49
C ASP A 277 2.75 -5.90 32.96
N ALA A 278 2.11 -6.95 32.41
CA ALA A 278 2.08 -7.22 30.97
C ALA A 278 1.41 -6.09 30.16
N ILE A 279 0.31 -5.53 30.67
CA ILE A 279 -0.37 -4.38 30.05
C ILE A 279 0.52 -3.14 30.08
N GLU A 280 1.17 -2.86 31.21
CA GLU A 280 2.09 -1.71 31.32
C GLU A 280 3.27 -1.82 30.36
N ALA A 281 3.89 -3.00 30.26
CA ALA A 281 4.96 -3.27 29.28
C ALA A 281 4.47 -3.16 27.83
N PHE A 282 3.25 -3.63 27.53
CA PHE A 282 2.67 -3.50 26.20
C PHE A 282 2.30 -2.05 25.86
N ASN A 283 1.85 -1.27 26.83
CA ASN A 283 1.56 0.15 26.65
C ASN A 283 2.82 0.97 26.34
N GLN A 284 3.95 0.62 26.97
CA GLN A 284 5.24 1.20 26.58
C GLN A 284 5.56 0.89 25.11
N LEU A 285 5.36 -0.36 24.66
CA LEU A 285 5.54 -0.74 23.25
C LEU A 285 4.63 0.08 22.32
N LEU A 286 3.36 0.27 22.67
CA LEU A 286 2.41 1.06 21.88
C LEU A 286 2.81 2.53 21.74
N VAL A 287 3.43 3.10 22.77
CA VAL A 287 3.89 4.50 22.78
C VAL A 287 5.19 4.66 21.99
N GLU A 288 6.15 3.76 22.20
CA GLU A 288 7.47 3.84 21.56
C GLU A 288 7.45 3.46 20.07
N PHE A 289 6.59 2.49 19.69
CA PHE A 289 6.54 1.93 18.33
C PHE A 289 5.11 1.85 17.77
N PRO A 290 4.44 2.99 17.55
CA PRO A 290 3.03 3.02 17.19
C PRO A 290 2.71 2.47 15.79
N LYS A 291 3.67 2.41 14.86
CA LYS A 291 3.44 1.81 13.52
C LYS A 291 3.87 0.34 13.46
N SER A 292 4.45 -0.21 14.54
CA SER A 292 4.84 -1.61 14.61
C SER A 292 3.63 -2.53 14.39
N ARG A 293 3.85 -3.67 13.74
CA ARG A 293 2.84 -4.74 13.65
C ARG A 293 2.49 -5.34 15.01
N HIS A 294 3.36 -5.17 16.01
CA HIS A 294 3.10 -5.58 17.38
C HIS A 294 2.15 -4.63 18.12
N ALA A 295 1.93 -3.41 17.62
CA ALA A 295 1.08 -2.41 18.24
C ALA A 295 -0.43 -2.69 18.00
N ASP A 296 -0.89 -3.86 18.46
CA ASP A 296 -2.27 -4.33 18.31
C ASP A 296 -3.12 -4.08 19.57
N ARG A 297 -4.00 -3.08 19.50
CA ARG A 297 -4.93 -2.75 20.59
C ARG A 297 -5.94 -3.86 20.91
N THR A 298 -6.21 -4.78 19.99
CA THR A 298 -7.08 -5.93 20.29
C THR A 298 -6.42 -6.88 21.29
N ARG A 299 -5.08 -6.95 21.28
CA ARG A 299 -4.29 -7.72 22.24
C ARG A 299 -4.31 -7.08 23.62
N GLU A 300 -4.15 -5.76 23.69
CA GLU A 300 -4.30 -4.97 24.93
C GLU A 300 -5.66 -5.22 25.58
N ALA A 301 -6.74 -5.09 24.80
CA ALA A 301 -8.11 -5.31 25.29
C ALA A 301 -8.29 -6.72 25.88
N LYS A 302 -7.75 -7.75 25.23
CA LYS A 302 -7.80 -9.13 25.76
C LYS A 302 -7.06 -9.28 27.09
N MET A 303 -5.91 -8.63 27.25
CA MET A 303 -5.16 -8.66 28.51
C MET A 303 -5.92 -7.92 29.62
N ILE A 304 -6.55 -6.78 29.32
CA ILE A 304 -7.38 -6.03 30.26
C ILE A 304 -8.55 -6.87 30.76
N VAL A 305 -9.24 -7.58 29.86
CA VAL A 305 -10.33 -8.50 30.23
C VAL A 305 -9.84 -9.57 31.20
N ARG A 306 -8.69 -10.22 30.92
CA ARG A 306 -8.13 -11.24 31.82
C ARG A 306 -7.68 -10.69 33.16
N MET A 307 -7.07 -9.51 33.17
CA MET A 307 -6.71 -8.80 34.41
C MET A 307 -7.96 -8.55 35.26
N ASN A 308 -9.02 -8.00 34.66
CA ASN A 308 -10.27 -7.70 35.36
C ASN A 308 -10.95 -8.98 35.86
N PHE A 309 -10.96 -10.04 35.05
CA PHE A 309 -11.46 -11.36 35.46
C PHE A 309 -10.70 -11.90 36.68
N ALA A 310 -9.37 -11.92 36.63
CA ALA A 310 -8.54 -12.41 37.73
C ALA A 310 -8.76 -11.59 39.01
N ARG A 311 -8.86 -10.26 38.89
CA ARG A 311 -9.16 -9.36 40.02
C ARG A 311 -10.55 -9.60 40.62
N ALA A 312 -11.53 -9.93 39.79
CA ALA A 312 -12.91 -10.14 40.21
C ALA A 312 -13.25 -11.60 40.52
N HIS A 313 -12.26 -12.51 40.51
CA HIS A 313 -12.50 -13.94 40.57
C HIS A 313 -13.32 -14.38 41.80
N ASP A 314 -13.06 -13.79 42.97
CA ASP A 314 -13.80 -14.10 44.19
C ASP A 314 -15.28 -13.71 44.08
N GLN A 315 -15.58 -12.58 43.44
CA GLN A 315 -16.95 -12.12 43.20
C GLN A 315 -17.66 -13.01 42.17
N VAL A 316 -16.95 -13.43 41.13
CA VAL A 316 -17.45 -14.39 40.12
C VAL A 316 -17.81 -15.71 40.80
N THR A 317 -16.91 -16.24 41.63
CA THR A 317 -17.12 -17.49 42.36
C THR A 317 -18.27 -17.36 43.36
N ALA A 318 -18.39 -16.24 44.06
CA ALA A 318 -19.48 -15.98 44.99
C ALA A 318 -20.85 -15.96 44.29
N ILE A 319 -20.94 -15.49 43.04
CA ILE A 319 -22.18 -15.58 42.25
C ILE A 319 -22.54 -17.03 41.95
N TYR A 320 -21.59 -17.86 41.50
CA TYR A 320 -21.86 -19.28 41.25
C TYR A 320 -22.33 -20.01 42.50
N VAL A 321 -21.67 -19.79 43.65
CA VAL A 321 -22.11 -20.34 44.94
C VAL A 321 -23.51 -19.82 45.33
N GLY A 322 -23.78 -18.54 45.08
CA GLY A 322 -25.08 -17.93 45.32
C GLY A 322 -26.20 -18.50 44.46
N VAL A 323 -25.91 -18.86 43.20
CA VAL A 323 -26.85 -19.51 42.29
C VAL A 323 -27.20 -20.93 42.77
N GLU A 324 -26.21 -21.69 43.25
CA GLU A 324 -26.46 -23.00 43.88
C GLU A 324 -27.36 -22.88 45.12
N GLN A 325 -27.14 -21.86 45.96
CA GLN A 325 -28.00 -21.57 47.11
C GLN A 325 -29.41 -21.18 46.68
N LEU A 326 -29.53 -20.37 45.62
CA LEU A 326 -30.81 -19.99 45.02
C LEU A 326 -31.56 -21.23 44.52
N HIS A 327 -30.89 -22.19 43.86
CA HIS A 327 -31.52 -23.45 43.43
C HIS A 327 -32.04 -24.24 44.62
N GLN A 328 -31.29 -24.31 45.72
CA GLN A 328 -31.75 -24.96 46.95
C GLN A 328 -33.00 -24.29 47.53
N GLN A 329 -33.07 -22.94 47.53
CA GLN A 329 -34.25 -22.22 47.98
C GLN A 329 -35.47 -22.47 47.08
N LEU A 330 -35.29 -22.53 45.77
CA LEU A 330 -36.36 -22.87 44.82
C LEU A 330 -36.86 -24.31 45.01
N GLN A 331 -35.96 -25.27 45.24
CA GLN A 331 -36.31 -26.64 45.56
C GLN A 331 -37.10 -26.74 46.88
N ALA A 332 -36.73 -25.96 47.89
CA ALA A 332 -37.44 -25.85 49.16
C ALA A 332 -38.72 -25.00 49.10
N ARG A 333 -39.08 -24.45 47.93
CA ARG A 333 -40.26 -23.57 47.72
C ARG A 333 -40.20 -22.23 48.45
N HIS A 334 -39.01 -21.78 48.81
CA HIS A 334 -38.79 -20.47 49.41
C HIS A 334 -38.61 -19.39 48.33
N ALA A 335 -39.69 -19.09 47.59
CA ALA A 335 -39.68 -18.20 46.44
C ALA A 335 -39.12 -16.79 46.74
N LEU A 336 -39.50 -16.20 47.88
CA LEU A 336 -39.03 -14.88 48.30
C LEU A 336 -37.52 -14.87 48.60
N ALA A 337 -37.02 -15.89 49.29
CA ALA A 337 -35.59 -16.00 49.59
C ALA A 337 -34.76 -16.20 48.30
N ALA A 338 -35.25 -17.02 47.37
CA ALA A 338 -34.63 -17.21 46.06
C ALA A 338 -34.58 -15.90 45.25
N ALA A 339 -35.67 -15.13 45.22
CA ALA A 339 -35.73 -13.86 44.51
C ALA A 339 -34.78 -12.79 45.10
N GLN A 340 -34.66 -12.73 46.43
CA GLN A 340 -33.71 -11.84 47.11
C GLN A 340 -32.25 -12.18 46.79
N LEU A 341 -31.89 -13.47 46.78
CA LEU A 341 -30.58 -13.94 46.34
C LEU A 341 -30.35 -13.56 44.87
N ALA A 342 -31.34 -13.81 44.00
CA ALA A 342 -31.25 -13.50 42.57
C ALA A 342 -30.98 -12.01 42.33
N SER A 343 -31.72 -11.12 43.02
CA SER A 343 -31.54 -9.67 42.89
C SER A 343 -30.15 -9.21 43.32
N THR A 344 -29.62 -9.76 44.41
CA THR A 344 -28.30 -9.41 44.94
C THR A 344 -27.19 -9.83 43.97
N HIS A 345 -27.26 -11.07 43.47
CA HIS A 345 -26.26 -11.59 42.55
C HIS A 345 -26.38 -10.98 41.16
N LEU A 346 -27.59 -10.63 40.69
CA LEU A 346 -27.80 -9.96 39.41
C LEU A 346 -27.15 -8.56 39.39
N ALA A 347 -27.30 -7.78 40.46
CA ALA A 347 -26.67 -6.47 40.56
C ALA A 347 -25.14 -6.58 40.48
N THR A 348 -24.56 -7.59 41.14
CA THR A 348 -23.13 -7.87 41.10
C THR A 348 -22.69 -8.35 39.71
N ALA A 349 -23.44 -9.27 39.09
CA ALA A 349 -23.16 -9.79 37.75
C ALA A 349 -23.16 -8.68 36.68
N ARG A 350 -24.13 -7.75 36.74
CA ARG A 350 -24.17 -6.58 35.85
C ARG A 350 -22.95 -5.68 36.02
N LYS A 351 -22.61 -5.36 37.27
CA LYS A 351 -21.42 -4.57 37.58
C LYS A 351 -20.14 -5.23 37.03
N LEU A 352 -20.00 -6.55 37.18
CA LEU A 352 -18.85 -7.29 36.66
C LEU A 352 -18.76 -7.26 35.13
N ALA A 353 -19.91 -7.30 34.44
CA ALA A 353 -19.96 -7.13 32.99
C ALA A 353 -19.54 -5.71 32.58
N ASP A 354 -20.03 -4.69 33.29
CA ASP A 354 -19.71 -3.28 33.05
C ASP A 354 -18.22 -2.96 33.34
N ASP A 355 -17.63 -3.64 34.33
CA ASP A 355 -16.20 -3.57 34.66
C ASP A 355 -15.30 -4.30 33.63
N ASN A 356 -15.86 -4.78 32.51
CA ASN A 356 -15.16 -5.46 31.42
C ASN A 356 -14.34 -6.67 31.90
N THR A 357 -14.93 -7.51 32.74
CA THR A 357 -14.32 -8.79 33.18
C THR A 357 -14.49 -9.92 32.17
N GLY A 358 -15.36 -9.73 31.17
CA GLY A 358 -15.77 -10.80 30.24
C GLY A 358 -16.68 -11.87 30.87
N ALA A 359 -17.01 -11.75 32.16
CA ALA A 359 -17.96 -12.63 32.85
C ALA A 359 -19.37 -11.99 32.87
N PHE A 360 -20.41 -12.84 32.90
CA PHE A 360 -21.81 -12.43 33.01
C PHE A 360 -22.26 -11.39 31.97
N LEU A 361 -21.77 -11.52 30.73
CA LEU A 361 -22.28 -10.77 29.59
C LEU A 361 -23.80 -11.02 29.42
N PRO A 362 -24.55 -10.18 28.68
CA PRO A 362 -26.00 -10.34 28.54
C PRO A 362 -26.46 -11.74 28.08
N ASP A 363 -25.63 -12.43 27.29
CA ASP A 363 -25.92 -13.77 26.78
C ASP A 363 -25.49 -14.90 27.73
N ASP A 364 -24.88 -14.58 28.87
CA ASP A 364 -24.46 -15.56 29.86
C ASP A 364 -25.68 -16.27 30.49
N PRO A 365 -25.73 -17.62 30.47
CA PRO A 365 -26.88 -18.37 30.99
C PRO A 365 -27.19 -18.07 32.46
N THR A 366 -26.16 -17.87 33.28
CA THR A 366 -26.30 -17.57 34.71
C THR A 366 -26.94 -16.21 34.89
N ARG A 367 -26.49 -15.21 34.12
CA ARG A 367 -27.11 -13.88 34.15
C ARG A 367 -28.56 -13.93 33.66
N GLN A 368 -28.84 -14.64 32.56
CA GLN A 368 -30.20 -14.76 32.03
C GLN A 368 -31.15 -15.42 33.04
N GLU A 369 -30.68 -16.43 33.78
CA GLU A 369 -31.45 -17.06 34.85
C GLU A 369 -31.76 -16.07 35.99
N LEU A 370 -30.74 -15.35 36.46
CA LEU A 370 -30.91 -14.33 37.50
C LEU A 370 -31.90 -13.24 37.05
N GLU A 371 -31.79 -12.76 35.81
CA GLU A 371 -32.72 -11.79 35.22
C GLU A 371 -34.14 -12.34 35.11
N PHE A 372 -34.29 -13.60 34.74
CA PHE A 372 -35.59 -14.26 34.66
C PHE A 372 -36.29 -14.29 36.02
N ILE A 373 -35.57 -14.69 37.07
CA ILE A 373 -36.10 -14.81 38.43
C ILE A 373 -36.48 -13.43 38.99
N VAL A 374 -35.60 -12.44 38.86
CA VAL A 374 -35.85 -11.07 39.35
C VAL A 374 -37.05 -10.45 38.65
N ASN A 375 -37.17 -10.59 37.33
CA ASN A 375 -38.29 -10.03 36.57
C ASN A 375 -39.64 -10.69 36.90
N ARG A 376 -39.64 -11.87 37.53
CA ARG A 376 -40.84 -12.67 37.85
C ARG A 376 -41.05 -12.89 39.35
N GLU A 377 -40.40 -12.11 40.21
CA GLU A 377 -40.48 -12.25 41.67
C GLU A 377 -41.92 -12.39 42.19
N ALA A 378 -42.82 -11.49 41.77
CA ALA A 378 -44.21 -11.50 42.20
C ALA A 378 -44.97 -12.76 41.74
N THR A 379 -44.65 -13.28 40.55
CA THR A 379 -45.35 -14.40 39.94
C THR A 379 -44.78 -15.75 40.37
N LEU A 380 -43.50 -15.81 40.74
CA LEU A 380 -42.78 -17.04 41.11
C LEU A 380 -43.47 -17.83 42.22
N ARG A 381 -43.97 -17.14 43.25
CA ARG A 381 -44.67 -17.81 44.35
C ARG A 381 -45.95 -18.50 43.88
N ALA A 382 -46.76 -17.81 43.06
CA ALA A 382 -47.99 -18.37 42.51
C ALA A 382 -47.70 -19.52 41.53
N LEU A 383 -46.66 -19.36 40.70
CA LEU A 383 -46.24 -20.33 39.70
C LEU A 383 -45.75 -21.63 40.37
N LEU A 384 -44.87 -21.55 41.36
CA LEU A 384 -44.39 -22.73 42.10
C LEU A 384 -45.53 -23.48 42.79
N ALA A 385 -46.47 -22.77 43.43
CA ALA A 385 -47.64 -23.39 44.04
C ALA A 385 -48.53 -24.09 43.00
N SER A 386 -48.75 -23.46 41.83
CA SER A 386 -49.52 -24.04 40.72
C SER A 386 -48.84 -25.30 40.16
N ILE A 387 -47.52 -25.28 40.00
CA ILE A 387 -46.73 -26.43 39.54
C ILE A 387 -46.87 -27.58 40.54
N ASP A 388 -46.65 -27.33 41.82
CA ASP A 388 -46.73 -28.36 42.85
C ASP A 388 -48.12 -28.98 42.98
N GLY A 389 -49.18 -28.17 42.89
CA GLY A 389 -50.56 -28.65 42.89
C GLY A 389 -50.90 -29.53 41.69
N SER A 390 -50.16 -29.38 40.59
CA SER A 390 -50.34 -30.14 39.35
C SER A 390 -49.48 -31.40 39.29
N LEU A 391 -48.50 -31.57 40.18
CA LEU A 391 -47.58 -32.71 40.20
C LEU A 391 -48.12 -33.85 41.07
N VAL A 392 -48.07 -35.08 40.54
CA VAL A 392 -48.50 -36.31 41.20
C VAL A 392 -47.33 -37.30 41.24
N PRO A 393 -47.09 -38.00 42.36
CA PRO A 393 -46.04 -39.02 42.42
C PRO A 393 -46.35 -40.21 41.52
N LEU A 394 -45.32 -40.80 40.90
CA LEU A 394 -45.45 -42.04 40.16
C LEU A 394 -45.70 -43.24 41.11
N PRO A 395 -46.33 -44.32 40.62
CA PRO A 395 -46.48 -45.56 41.38
C PRO A 395 -45.13 -46.14 41.84
N ALA A 396 -45.16 -46.95 42.90
CA ALA A 396 -43.97 -47.67 43.35
C ALA A 396 -43.38 -48.53 42.20
N PRO A 397 -42.04 -48.60 42.06
CA PRO A 397 -40.99 -48.09 42.96
C PRO A 397 -40.58 -46.62 42.74
N PHE A 398 -41.24 -45.86 41.86
CA PHE A 398 -40.82 -44.52 41.43
C PHE A 398 -41.47 -43.37 42.21
N ASN A 399 -41.91 -43.60 43.44
CA ASN A 399 -42.67 -42.62 44.24
C ASN A 399 -41.93 -41.29 44.55
N ARG A 400 -40.61 -41.22 44.30
CA ARG A 400 -39.80 -40.00 44.38
C ARG A 400 -39.89 -39.11 43.14
N THR A 401 -40.29 -39.66 42.00
CA THR A 401 -40.49 -38.93 40.75
C THR A 401 -41.93 -38.47 40.65
N LYS A 402 -42.13 -37.21 40.28
CA LYS A 402 -43.46 -36.65 40.04
C LYS A 402 -43.65 -36.36 38.56
N ILE A 403 -44.88 -36.51 38.09
CA ILE A 403 -45.31 -36.13 36.75
C ILE A 403 -46.49 -35.16 36.88
N TYR A 404 -46.68 -34.29 35.89
CA TYR A 404 -47.90 -33.49 35.85
C TYR A 404 -49.12 -34.41 35.69
N ARG A 405 -50.20 -34.10 36.42
CA ARG A 405 -51.49 -34.81 36.34
C ARG A 405 -52.14 -34.67 34.96
N GLN A 406 -51.88 -33.56 34.29
CA GLN A 406 -52.45 -33.16 33.01
C GLN A 406 -51.35 -32.51 32.16
N GLU A 407 -51.63 -32.29 30.89
CA GLU A 407 -50.76 -31.53 29.99
C GLU A 407 -50.50 -30.11 30.54
N ILE A 408 -49.38 -29.50 30.12
CA ILE A 408 -49.07 -28.11 30.50
C ILE A 408 -50.16 -27.19 29.96
N SER A 409 -50.78 -26.41 30.85
CA SER A 409 -51.82 -25.46 30.48
C SER A 409 -51.25 -24.23 29.76
N GLN A 410 -52.04 -23.63 28.89
CA GLN A 410 -51.71 -22.39 28.20
C GLN A 410 -51.42 -21.25 29.19
N GLY A 411 -52.16 -21.19 30.31
CA GLY A 411 -51.92 -20.20 31.37
C GLY A 411 -50.57 -20.37 32.06
N LEU A 412 -50.19 -21.61 32.40
CA LEU A 412 -48.88 -21.90 32.99
C LEU A 412 -47.75 -21.58 32.01
N TYR A 413 -47.90 -22.01 30.76
CA TYR A 413 -46.94 -21.75 29.70
C TYR A 413 -46.76 -20.24 29.47
N ALA A 414 -47.86 -19.49 29.29
CA ALA A 414 -47.81 -18.05 29.07
C ALA A 414 -47.21 -17.31 30.28
N SER A 415 -47.48 -17.75 31.50
CA SER A 415 -46.90 -17.16 32.72
C SER A 415 -45.37 -17.30 32.77
N LEU A 416 -44.85 -18.45 32.32
CA LEU A 416 -43.42 -18.73 32.29
C LEU A 416 -42.74 -18.09 31.06
N MET A 417 -43.34 -18.26 29.88
CA MET A 417 -42.74 -17.91 28.59
C MET A 417 -43.03 -16.47 28.15
N GLY A 418 -44.10 -15.85 28.67
CA GLY A 418 -44.56 -14.51 28.30
C GLY A 418 -45.42 -14.45 27.03
N ALA A 419 -45.63 -15.59 26.38
CA ALA A 419 -46.46 -15.71 25.18
C ALA A 419 -47.20 -17.05 25.19
N ASN A 420 -48.40 -17.08 24.58
CA ASN A 420 -49.16 -18.30 24.32
C ASN A 420 -49.05 -18.62 22.83
N PRO A 421 -48.39 -19.72 22.43
CA PRO A 421 -48.18 -20.03 21.03
C PRO A 421 -49.37 -20.78 20.41
N SER A 422 -50.36 -21.17 21.21
CA SER A 422 -51.53 -21.96 20.76
C SER A 422 -52.43 -21.14 19.84
N SER A 423 -52.99 -21.81 18.83
CA SER A 423 -53.89 -21.17 17.85
C SER A 423 -55.21 -20.73 18.48
N LEU A 424 -55.74 -21.53 19.41
CA LEU A 424 -56.93 -21.22 20.20
C LEU A 424 -56.55 -20.84 21.64
N GLN A 425 -56.68 -19.55 21.97
CA GLN A 425 -56.30 -19.02 23.28
C GLN A 425 -57.37 -19.30 24.35
N ARG A 426 -57.06 -20.24 25.25
CA ARG A 426 -57.85 -20.56 26.45
C ARG A 426 -56.92 -21.01 27.57
N GLU A 427 -56.87 -20.27 28.69
CA GLU A 427 -55.87 -20.49 29.75
C GLU A 427 -55.82 -21.92 30.31
N ALA A 428 -56.98 -22.57 30.47
CA ALA A 428 -57.08 -23.92 31.02
C ALA A 428 -56.82 -25.05 30.00
N HIS A 429 -56.72 -24.74 28.71
CA HIS A 429 -56.46 -25.74 27.68
C HIS A 429 -54.98 -26.15 27.65
N PRO A 430 -54.65 -27.34 27.12
CA PRO A 430 -53.28 -27.70 26.83
C PRO A 430 -52.66 -26.78 25.76
N VAL A 431 -51.35 -26.60 25.83
CA VAL A 431 -50.58 -25.94 24.76
C VAL A 431 -50.43 -26.91 23.58
N GLU A 432 -50.84 -26.49 22.38
CA GLU A 432 -50.88 -27.37 21.19
C GLU A 432 -49.88 -27.02 20.08
N SER A 433 -49.25 -25.84 20.12
CA SER A 433 -48.43 -25.32 19.01
C SER A 433 -47.04 -24.89 19.48
N VAL A 434 -46.21 -25.84 19.90
CA VAL A 434 -44.87 -25.56 20.48
C VAL A 434 -43.79 -26.19 19.60
N SER A 435 -42.77 -25.41 19.21
CA SER A 435 -41.60 -25.98 18.55
C SER A 435 -40.71 -26.74 19.55
N TYR A 436 -39.78 -27.56 19.05
CA TYR A 436 -38.85 -28.26 19.94
C TYR A 436 -37.95 -27.28 20.74
N ASP A 437 -37.56 -26.16 20.14
CA ASP A 437 -36.75 -25.14 20.80
C ASP A 437 -37.55 -24.39 21.86
N ASP A 438 -38.83 -24.12 21.61
CA ASP A 438 -39.74 -23.54 22.59
C ASP A 438 -39.96 -24.46 23.79
N ALA A 439 -40.07 -25.78 23.55
CA ALA A 439 -40.20 -26.76 24.61
C ALA A 439 -38.92 -26.84 25.46
N LYS A 440 -37.74 -26.82 24.83
CA LYS A 440 -36.45 -26.72 25.54
C LYS A 440 -36.37 -25.45 26.39
N MET A 441 -36.77 -24.31 25.83
CA MET A 441 -36.75 -23.04 26.55
C MET A 441 -37.73 -23.02 27.72
N PHE A 442 -38.92 -23.61 27.55
CA PHE A 442 -39.88 -23.79 28.64
C PHE A 442 -39.30 -24.64 29.76
N CYS A 443 -38.63 -25.76 29.45
CA CYS A 443 -38.00 -26.61 30.47
C CYS A 443 -36.79 -25.96 31.16
N LYS A 444 -36.11 -25.00 30.51
CA LYS A 444 -34.96 -24.27 31.08
C LYS A 444 -35.39 -23.22 32.10
N LYS A 445 -36.56 -22.60 31.88
CA LYS A 445 -37.15 -21.57 32.74
C LYS A 445 -37.92 -22.18 33.90
#